data_AF-A0A0D4C2I1-F1
#
_entry.id   AF-A0A0D4C2I1-F1
#
_cell.length_a   1.000
_cell.length_b   1.000
_cell.length_c   1.000
_cell.angle_alpha   90.00
_cell.angle_beta   90.00
_cell.angle_gamma   90.00
#
_symmetry.space_group_name_H-M   'P 1'
#
loop_
_entity.id
_entity.type
_entity.pdbx_description
1 polymer ?
#
loop_
_entity_poly.entity_id
_entity_poly.type
_entity_poly.pdbx_seq_one_letter_code
_entity_poly.pdbx_strand_id
1 'polypeptide(L)'
;MSVLLIVGLIVGAFSAITVTAPTAQASDANGPIGRGEVIDRAYQRLREAPRYNQQGDSNGYRNDCSGFISMAWHLTPNGRSNPTTFSFDPIDGGSRFLGITHSIAAAELQPGDALVRDYGGTEHIALFLRWADAGHTRPVVLEHGGGNSGVEPPEQSNWGSLNGYHPIRYNRLDVKIPYGAIADKWHAAGGANSPVGNPVNDEFDSKNGGRFRDFQRGMIIWHPNVAFMVYGAIFDTYRKSGSEAKWGFPIIDEGNAQKVAEGAGAGTVGRFQKFEGALFLWSEKTGVQIVRGEIRKYFEANGMEVKLGYPASDEIAENGGFKQEFQNGTIHWTPTAGASWQAR
;
A
#
# COMPACT_ATOMS: atom_id res chain seq x y z
N MET A 1 58.48 25.41 1.17
CA MET A 1 57.51 26.01 0.25
C MET A 1 56.29 25.10 0.20
N SER A 2 55.24 25.46 0.91
CA SER A 2 54.02 24.65 1.06
C SER A 2 53.10 24.91 -0.13
N VAL A 3 52.69 23.85 -0.84
CA VAL A 3 51.68 23.91 -1.89
C VAL A 3 50.33 23.61 -1.26
N LEU A 4 49.45 24.61 -1.25
CA LEU A 4 48.07 24.51 -0.77
C LEU A 4 47.18 24.05 -1.93
N LEU A 5 46.60 22.85 -1.83
CA LEU A 5 45.63 22.34 -2.80
C LEU A 5 44.24 22.87 -2.42
N ILE A 6 43.67 23.75 -3.26
CA ILE A 6 42.30 24.24 -3.10
C ILE A 6 41.36 23.20 -3.73
N VAL A 7 40.62 22.48 -2.89
CA VAL A 7 39.51 21.62 -3.34
C VAL A 7 38.27 22.52 -3.49
N GLY A 8 37.88 22.79 -4.73
CA GLY A 8 36.65 23.51 -5.06
C GLY A 8 35.43 22.63 -4.81
N LEU A 9 34.62 22.98 -3.83
CA LEU A 9 33.31 22.37 -3.56
C LEU A 9 32.28 22.98 -4.53
N ILE A 10 31.94 22.27 -5.61
CA ILE A 10 30.80 22.64 -6.45
C ILE A 10 29.53 22.12 -5.77
N VAL A 11 28.85 23.00 -5.04
CA VAL A 11 27.49 22.75 -4.53
C VAL A 11 26.52 23.04 -5.68
N GLY A 12 26.11 21.99 -6.39
CA GLY A 12 25.00 22.08 -7.33
C GLY A 12 23.70 22.32 -6.59
N ALA A 13 23.11 23.51 -6.77
CA ALA A 13 21.80 23.83 -6.23
C ALA A 13 20.72 22.99 -6.92
N PHE A 14 20.17 22.00 -6.20
CA PHE A 14 18.94 21.33 -6.60
C PHE A 14 17.77 22.31 -6.40
N SER A 15 17.29 22.89 -7.50
CA SER A 15 15.98 23.54 -7.49
C SER A 15 14.91 22.46 -7.35
N ALA A 16 14.25 22.42 -6.20
CA ALA A 16 13.09 21.55 -5.99
C ALA A 16 11.95 22.05 -6.88
N ILE A 17 11.78 21.41 -8.04
CA ILE A 17 10.54 21.52 -8.81
C ILE A 17 9.49 20.78 -7.98
N THR A 18 8.63 21.52 -7.29
CA THR A 18 7.40 20.97 -6.71
C THR A 18 6.49 20.58 -7.86
N VAL A 19 6.59 19.33 -8.30
CA VAL A 19 5.51 18.70 -9.08
C VAL A 19 4.41 18.40 -8.08
N THR A 20 3.43 19.27 -7.96
CA THR A 20 2.15 18.91 -7.32
C THR A 20 1.58 17.74 -8.10
N ALA A 21 1.47 16.58 -7.45
CA ALA A 21 0.74 15.45 -8.00
C ALA A 21 -0.67 15.94 -8.39
N PRO A 22 -1.20 15.56 -9.57
CA PRO A 22 -2.57 15.88 -9.91
C PRO A 22 -3.46 15.31 -8.80
N THR A 23 -4.32 16.16 -8.22
CA THR A 23 -5.41 15.70 -7.35
C THR A 23 -6.18 14.65 -8.14
N ALA A 24 -6.24 13.42 -7.62
CA ALA A 24 -7.06 12.38 -8.22
C ALA A 24 -8.45 12.96 -8.49
N GLN A 25 -8.92 12.87 -9.74
CA GLN A 25 -10.25 13.36 -10.10
C GLN A 25 -11.25 12.59 -9.25
N ALA A 26 -12.02 13.31 -8.42
CA ALA A 26 -13.07 12.72 -7.60
C ALA A 26 -14.05 11.93 -8.48
N SER A 27 -14.57 10.81 -7.96
CA SER A 27 -15.66 10.06 -8.57
C SER A 27 -16.82 10.97 -8.97
N ASP A 28 -17.59 10.58 -9.98
CA ASP A 28 -18.85 11.26 -10.26
C ASP A 28 -19.86 10.96 -9.14
N ALA A 29 -20.69 11.94 -8.80
CA ALA A 29 -21.71 11.79 -7.77
C ALA A 29 -22.68 10.63 -8.09
N ASN A 30 -22.92 9.76 -7.12
CA ASN A 30 -23.69 8.50 -7.26
C ASN A 30 -23.09 7.50 -8.26
N GLY A 31 -21.87 7.71 -8.76
CA GLY A 31 -21.18 6.86 -9.73
C GLY A 31 -20.34 5.76 -9.07
N PRO A 32 -19.56 5.02 -9.88
CA PRO A 32 -18.51 4.16 -9.37
C PRO A 32 -17.49 4.95 -8.54
N ILE A 33 -17.14 4.41 -7.38
CA ILE A 33 -16.19 5.04 -6.45
C ILE A 33 -15.23 4.01 -5.88
N GLY A 34 -13.98 4.40 -5.71
CA GLY A 34 -12.94 3.54 -5.15
C GLY A 34 -13.00 3.45 -3.64
N ARG A 35 -12.59 2.32 -3.07
CA ARG A 35 -12.41 2.21 -1.60
C ARG A 35 -11.53 3.33 -1.03
N GLY A 36 -10.54 3.80 -1.79
CA GLY A 36 -9.65 4.87 -1.35
C GLY A 36 -10.29 6.21 -1.25
N GLU A 37 -11.00 6.59 -2.31
CA GLU A 37 -11.77 7.82 -2.26
C GLU A 37 -12.81 7.78 -1.14
N VAL A 38 -13.47 6.63 -0.91
CA VAL A 38 -14.42 6.47 0.21
C VAL A 38 -13.75 6.75 1.56
N ILE A 39 -12.57 6.17 1.80
CA ILE A 39 -11.82 6.35 3.05
C ILE A 39 -11.25 7.77 3.18
N ASP A 40 -10.74 8.37 2.09
CA ASP A 40 -10.21 9.74 2.09
C ASP A 40 -11.30 10.76 2.39
N ARG A 41 -12.48 10.58 1.81
CA ARG A 41 -13.67 11.39 2.09
C ARG A 41 -14.10 11.23 3.55
N ALA A 42 -14.11 10.02 4.09
CA ALA A 42 -14.39 9.77 5.51
C ALA A 42 -13.40 10.48 6.45
N TYR A 43 -12.10 10.41 6.17
CA TYR A 43 -11.08 11.14 6.94
C TYR A 43 -11.14 12.66 6.76
N GLN A 44 -11.51 13.14 5.58
CA GLN A 44 -11.77 14.56 5.38
C GLN A 44 -12.90 15.03 6.29
N ARG A 45 -14.00 14.27 6.38
CA ARG A 45 -15.13 14.59 7.26
C ARG A 45 -14.75 14.55 8.75
N LEU A 46 -13.87 13.63 9.16
CA LEU A 46 -13.29 13.61 10.51
C LEU A 46 -12.50 14.90 10.81
N ARG A 47 -11.74 15.43 9.84
CA ARG A 47 -10.99 16.69 9.98
C ARG A 47 -11.89 17.92 9.98
N GLU A 48 -12.94 17.92 9.18
CA GLU A 48 -13.96 18.98 9.17
C GLU A 48 -14.74 19.03 10.49
N ALA A 49 -14.88 17.88 11.15
CA ALA A 49 -15.50 17.71 12.47
C ALA A 49 -16.84 18.46 12.64
N PRO A 50 -17.82 18.32 11.71
CA PRO A 50 -19.10 18.97 11.89
C PRO A 50 -19.81 18.40 13.12
N ARG A 51 -20.47 19.28 13.87
CA ARG A 51 -21.31 18.85 15.01
C ARG A 51 -22.45 17.97 14.52
N TYR A 52 -22.75 16.91 15.28
CA TYR A 52 -23.91 16.07 14.97
C TYR A 52 -25.19 16.89 14.98
N ASN A 53 -25.97 16.76 13.92
CA ASN A 53 -27.26 17.39 13.73
C ASN A 53 -28.04 16.67 12.62
N GLN A 54 -29.07 15.90 12.98
CA GLN A 54 -29.90 15.14 12.03
C GLN A 54 -30.70 16.03 11.05
N GLN A 55 -30.83 17.32 11.37
CA GLN A 55 -31.51 18.35 10.58
C GLN A 55 -30.52 19.28 9.86
N GLY A 56 -29.23 19.17 10.18
CA GLY A 56 -28.17 20.01 9.64
C GLY A 56 -27.51 19.37 8.44
N ASP A 57 -26.90 20.21 7.60
CA ASP A 57 -26.20 19.82 6.38
C ASP A 57 -24.83 20.51 6.33
N SER A 58 -23.81 19.78 5.86
CA SER A 58 -22.52 20.34 5.46
C SER A 58 -22.16 19.82 4.08
N ASN A 59 -21.95 20.74 3.13
CA ASN A 59 -21.56 20.43 1.75
C ASN A 59 -22.53 19.47 1.01
N GLY A 60 -23.83 19.56 1.29
CA GLY A 60 -24.87 18.74 0.66
C GLY A 60 -25.10 17.37 1.33
N TYR A 61 -24.45 17.11 2.47
CA TYR A 61 -24.63 15.90 3.26
C TYR A 61 -25.09 16.20 4.68
N ARG A 62 -26.03 15.40 5.19
CA ARG A 62 -26.51 15.48 6.57
C ARG A 62 -25.36 15.32 7.57
N ASN A 63 -25.44 15.99 8.71
CA ASN A 63 -24.46 15.85 9.79
C ASN A 63 -24.87 14.75 10.78
N ASP A 64 -25.10 13.55 10.28
CA ASP A 64 -25.43 12.37 11.09
C ASP A 64 -24.81 11.09 10.50
N CYS A 65 -25.11 9.94 11.11
CA CYS A 65 -24.55 8.65 10.72
C CYS A 65 -24.82 8.32 9.25
N SER A 66 -26.05 8.50 8.77
CA SER A 66 -26.42 8.26 7.37
C SER A 66 -25.78 9.26 6.40
N GLY A 67 -25.70 10.54 6.79
CA GLY A 67 -25.04 11.57 6.02
C GLY A 67 -23.53 11.39 5.92
N PHE A 68 -22.90 10.85 6.96
CA PHE A 68 -21.48 10.46 6.94
C PHE A 68 -21.23 9.39 5.87
N ILE A 69 -22.07 8.37 5.80
CA ILE A 69 -21.98 7.30 4.80
C ILE A 69 -22.29 7.82 3.39
N SER A 70 -23.34 8.64 3.23
CA SER A 70 -23.63 9.31 1.95
C SER A 70 -22.44 10.14 1.47
N MET A 71 -21.79 10.87 2.38
CA MET A 71 -20.61 11.66 2.06
C MET A 71 -19.46 10.76 1.64
N ALA A 72 -19.17 9.69 2.38
CA ALA A 72 -18.08 8.77 2.08
C ALA A 72 -18.28 8.09 0.72
N TRP A 73 -19.49 7.64 0.40
CA TRP A 73 -19.83 7.01 -0.89
C TRP A 73 -20.18 7.99 -2.02
N HIS A 74 -19.98 9.29 -1.83
CA HIS A 74 -20.30 10.35 -2.80
C HIS A 74 -21.76 10.31 -3.31
N LEU A 75 -22.70 10.02 -2.42
CA LEU A 75 -24.13 9.95 -2.73
C LEU A 75 -24.79 11.31 -2.57
N THR A 76 -25.23 11.91 -3.67
CA THR A 76 -25.94 13.19 -3.64
C THR A 76 -27.45 13.00 -3.83
N PRO A 77 -28.28 13.91 -3.31
CA PRO A 77 -29.71 13.89 -3.51
C PRO A 77 -30.06 14.17 -5.00
N ASN A 78 -30.07 13.14 -5.84
CA ASN A 78 -30.39 13.21 -7.27
C ASN A 78 -31.91 13.24 -7.49
N GLY A 79 -32.56 14.35 -7.11
CA GLY A 79 -34.02 14.50 -7.16
C GLY A 79 -34.78 13.72 -6.08
N ARG A 80 -34.08 13.23 -5.05
CA ARG A 80 -34.61 12.55 -3.85
C ARG A 80 -34.08 13.22 -2.60
N SER A 81 -34.71 13.01 -1.44
CA SER A 81 -34.12 13.38 -0.15
C SER A 81 -32.82 12.61 0.11
N ASN A 82 -31.95 13.17 0.95
CA ASN A 82 -30.73 12.51 1.39
C ASN A 82 -31.06 11.11 1.97
N PRO A 83 -30.26 10.07 1.63
CA PRO A 83 -30.43 8.75 2.21
C PRO A 83 -30.43 8.79 3.74
N THR A 84 -31.26 7.96 4.33
CA THR A 84 -31.31 7.70 5.77
C THR A 84 -30.72 6.32 6.06
N THR A 85 -30.54 5.95 7.32
CA THR A 85 -30.09 4.60 7.69
C THR A 85 -30.92 3.50 7.00
N PHE A 86 -32.26 3.63 7.01
CA PHE A 86 -33.17 2.69 6.33
C PHE A 86 -32.98 2.62 4.80
N SER A 87 -32.47 3.69 4.19
CA SER A 87 -32.24 3.72 2.74
C SER A 87 -31.14 2.77 2.30
N PHE A 88 -30.26 2.38 3.23
CA PHE A 88 -29.11 1.52 3.01
C PHE A 88 -29.33 0.07 3.45
N ASP A 89 -30.40 -0.21 4.18
CA ASP A 89 -30.61 -1.53 4.79
C ASP A 89 -31.46 -2.44 3.88
N PRO A 90 -30.86 -3.48 3.24
CA PRO A 90 -31.59 -4.42 2.40
C PRO A 90 -32.42 -5.45 3.20
N ILE A 91 -32.22 -5.55 4.51
CA ILE A 91 -32.91 -6.51 5.39
C ILE A 91 -34.13 -5.86 6.03
N ASP A 92 -33.92 -4.75 6.75
CA ASP A 92 -34.96 -4.14 7.60
C ASP A 92 -35.49 -2.81 7.03
N GLY A 93 -34.86 -2.25 5.99
CA GLY A 93 -35.21 -0.94 5.42
C GLY A 93 -36.59 -0.85 4.75
N GLY A 94 -37.25 -1.99 4.47
CA GLY A 94 -38.61 -2.05 3.94
C GLY A 94 -38.81 -1.17 2.70
N SER A 95 -39.86 -0.34 2.70
CA SER A 95 -40.16 0.57 1.58
C SER A 95 -39.21 1.77 1.44
N ARG A 96 -38.33 1.99 2.42
CA ARG A 96 -37.34 3.08 2.38
C ARG A 96 -36.03 2.65 1.73
N PHE A 97 -35.78 1.35 1.62
CA PHE A 97 -34.59 0.80 0.98
C PHE A 97 -34.52 1.23 -0.49
N LEU A 98 -33.38 1.81 -0.89
CA LEU A 98 -33.23 2.41 -2.23
C LEU A 98 -32.63 1.46 -3.27
N GLY A 99 -32.26 0.23 -2.92
CA GLY A 99 -31.60 -0.70 -3.85
C GLY A 99 -30.17 -0.31 -4.23
N ILE A 100 -29.51 0.52 -3.40
CA ILE A 100 -28.16 1.04 -3.67
C ILE A 100 -27.05 0.24 -2.98
N THR A 101 -27.40 -0.66 -2.08
CA THR A 101 -26.49 -1.56 -1.38
C THR A 101 -26.95 -3.02 -1.52
N HIS A 102 -26.10 -3.96 -1.13
CA HIS A 102 -26.42 -5.37 -0.93
C HIS A 102 -25.75 -5.89 0.35
N SER A 103 -26.30 -6.95 0.94
CA SER A 103 -25.69 -7.62 2.08
C SER A 103 -24.43 -8.39 1.66
N ILE A 104 -23.42 -8.40 2.53
CA ILE A 104 -22.22 -9.21 2.39
C ILE A 104 -22.01 -10.06 3.65
N ALA A 105 -21.22 -11.13 3.57
CA ALA A 105 -20.82 -11.84 4.78
C ALA A 105 -19.83 -11.02 5.60
N ALA A 106 -19.82 -11.17 6.93
CA ALA A 106 -18.85 -10.48 7.79
C ALA A 106 -17.39 -10.80 7.42
N ALA A 107 -17.13 -12.02 6.95
CA ALA A 107 -15.81 -12.43 6.47
C ALA A 107 -15.37 -11.70 5.18
N GLU A 108 -16.29 -11.06 4.45
CA GLU A 108 -16.02 -10.30 3.23
C GLU A 108 -15.85 -8.80 3.48
N LEU A 109 -15.99 -8.35 4.74
CA LEU A 109 -15.83 -6.95 5.11
C LEU A 109 -14.45 -6.44 4.74
N GLN A 110 -14.45 -5.32 4.03
CA GLN A 110 -13.28 -4.59 3.60
C GLN A 110 -13.49 -3.09 3.86
N PRO A 111 -12.40 -2.31 3.99
CA PRO A 111 -12.49 -0.86 4.20
C PRO A 111 -13.41 -0.18 3.18
N GLY A 112 -14.35 0.64 3.65
CA GLY A 112 -15.34 1.32 2.81
C GLY A 112 -16.67 0.58 2.62
N ASP A 113 -16.79 -0.65 3.12
CA ASP A 113 -18.08 -1.29 3.38
C ASP A 113 -18.75 -0.62 4.61
N ALA A 114 -20.03 -0.90 4.87
CA ALA A 114 -20.72 -0.34 6.04
C ALA A 114 -21.35 -1.44 6.91
N LEU A 115 -21.49 -1.11 8.18
CA LEU A 115 -22.21 -1.88 9.19
C LEU A 115 -23.49 -1.11 9.51
N VAL A 116 -24.65 -1.69 9.23
CA VAL A 116 -25.96 -1.09 9.49
C VAL A 116 -26.70 -1.89 10.54
N ARG A 117 -27.42 -1.21 11.44
CA ARG A 117 -28.33 -1.86 12.38
C ARG A 117 -29.61 -1.07 12.47
N ASP A 118 -30.72 -1.81 12.42
CA ASP A 118 -32.04 -1.31 12.76
C ASP A 118 -32.69 -2.27 13.77
N TYR A 119 -32.67 -1.90 15.06
CA TYR A 119 -33.38 -2.70 16.06
C TYR A 119 -33.97 -1.84 17.18
N GLY A 120 -35.31 -1.86 17.31
CA GLY A 120 -36.02 -1.38 18.50
C GLY A 120 -35.89 0.11 18.80
N GLY A 121 -35.67 0.95 17.78
CA GLY A 121 -35.55 2.41 17.91
C GLY A 121 -34.11 2.93 18.07
N THR A 122 -33.09 2.07 17.94
CA THR A 122 -31.69 2.50 17.75
C THR A 122 -31.26 2.18 16.33
N GLU A 123 -31.26 3.21 15.49
CA GLU A 123 -30.86 3.15 14.07
C GLU A 123 -29.46 3.73 13.95
N HIS A 124 -28.52 2.96 13.40
CA HIS A 124 -27.16 3.45 13.19
C HIS A 124 -26.49 2.78 12.00
N ILE A 125 -25.57 3.52 11.39
CA ILE A 125 -24.73 3.02 10.31
C ILE A 125 -23.32 3.61 10.48
N ALA A 126 -22.32 2.76 10.30
CA ALA A 126 -20.92 3.13 10.42
C ALA A 126 -20.10 2.53 9.27
N LEU A 127 -19.05 3.24 8.86
CA LEU A 127 -18.16 2.81 7.80
C LEU A 127 -17.12 1.85 8.38
N PHE A 128 -17.05 0.62 7.89
CA PHE A 128 -16.04 -0.32 8.32
C PHE A 128 -14.65 0.12 7.82
N LEU A 129 -13.70 0.22 8.75
CA LEU A 129 -12.31 0.59 8.45
C LEU A 129 -11.40 -0.64 8.41
N ARG A 130 -11.50 -1.53 9.39
CA ARG A 130 -10.68 -2.76 9.51
C ARG A 130 -11.13 -3.60 10.70
N TRP A 131 -10.60 -4.82 10.81
CA TRP A 131 -10.67 -5.58 12.05
C TRP A 131 -9.59 -5.10 13.04
N ALA A 132 -9.93 -5.11 14.33
CA ALA A 132 -8.99 -4.83 15.43
C ALA A 132 -8.20 -6.09 15.85
N ASP A 133 -8.62 -7.27 15.42
CA ASP A 133 -8.07 -8.56 15.78
C ASP A 133 -8.05 -9.51 14.57
N ALA A 134 -7.11 -10.46 14.58
CA ALA A 134 -6.96 -11.47 13.53
C ALA A 134 -8.14 -12.45 13.45
N GLY A 135 -8.97 -12.54 14.49
CA GLY A 135 -10.17 -13.37 14.51
C GLY A 135 -11.36 -12.74 13.78
N HIS A 136 -11.23 -11.50 13.28
CA HIS A 136 -12.30 -10.75 12.64
C HIS A 136 -13.56 -10.63 13.52
N THR A 137 -13.36 -10.30 14.80
CA THR A 137 -14.46 -10.22 15.79
C THR A 137 -14.80 -8.81 16.23
N ARG A 138 -13.82 -7.89 16.25
CA ARG A 138 -13.94 -6.52 16.74
C ARG A 138 -13.72 -5.52 15.61
N PRO A 139 -14.78 -4.92 15.04
CA PRO A 139 -14.62 -3.98 13.94
C PRO A 139 -14.12 -2.63 14.47
N VAL A 140 -13.21 -2.02 13.72
CA VAL A 140 -12.90 -0.60 13.83
C VAL A 140 -13.70 0.11 12.74
N VAL A 141 -14.42 1.15 13.12
CA VAL A 141 -15.31 1.89 12.23
C VAL A 141 -15.02 3.39 12.26
N LEU A 142 -15.45 4.09 11.22
CA LEU A 142 -15.60 5.53 11.20
C LEU A 142 -17.10 5.86 11.26
N GLU A 143 -17.51 6.71 12.19
CA GLU A 143 -18.92 6.96 12.46
C GLU A 143 -19.21 8.40 12.88
N HIS A 144 -20.48 8.81 12.72
CA HIS A 144 -21.00 10.05 13.29
C HIS A 144 -22.25 9.72 14.11
N GLY A 145 -22.06 9.14 15.30
CA GLY A 145 -23.14 8.57 16.12
C GLY A 145 -23.81 9.53 17.11
N GLY A 146 -23.41 10.81 17.15
CA GLY A 146 -23.96 11.83 18.07
C GLY A 146 -23.59 11.65 19.55
N GLY A 147 -23.23 10.44 19.97
CA GLY A 147 -22.81 10.11 21.33
C GLY A 147 -23.87 10.41 22.39
N ASN A 148 -23.46 10.45 23.67
CA ASN A 148 -24.37 10.73 24.78
C ASN A 148 -24.90 12.18 24.80
N SER A 149 -24.18 13.10 24.16
CA SER A 149 -24.53 14.53 24.11
C SER A 149 -25.40 14.90 22.92
N GLY A 150 -25.53 14.01 21.92
CA GLY A 150 -26.25 14.27 20.68
C GLY A 150 -25.60 15.33 19.77
N VAL A 151 -24.37 15.75 20.05
CA VAL A 151 -23.67 16.80 19.29
C VAL A 151 -22.21 16.45 18.95
N GLU A 152 -21.77 15.24 19.29
CA GLU A 152 -20.38 14.82 19.09
C GLU A 152 -19.95 14.90 17.62
N PRO A 153 -18.68 15.23 17.33
CA PRO A 153 -18.14 15.16 15.98
C PRO A 153 -18.06 13.71 15.50
N PRO A 154 -17.83 13.48 14.19
CA PRO A 154 -17.48 12.15 13.70
C PRO A 154 -16.18 11.66 14.35
N GLU A 155 -16.06 10.34 14.53
CA GLU A 155 -14.94 9.69 15.22
C GLU A 155 -14.55 8.33 14.62
N GLN A 156 -13.39 7.81 15.04
CA GLN A 156 -13.01 6.42 14.82
C GLN A 156 -13.24 5.63 16.11
N SER A 157 -14.01 4.56 16.02
CA SER A 157 -14.38 3.73 17.17
C SER A 157 -13.92 2.30 17.00
N ASN A 158 -13.55 1.67 18.13
CA ASN A 158 -13.23 0.25 18.20
C ASN A 158 -14.34 -0.48 18.95
N TRP A 159 -15.20 -1.18 18.20
CA TRP A 159 -16.35 -1.86 18.78
C TRP A 159 -15.98 -3.24 19.32
N GLY A 160 -16.65 -3.65 20.40
CA GLY A 160 -16.39 -4.94 21.05
C GLY A 160 -16.86 -6.16 20.25
N SER A 161 -17.85 -6.00 19.36
CA SER A 161 -18.33 -7.02 18.41
C SER A 161 -19.23 -6.37 17.35
N LEU A 162 -19.73 -7.16 16.39
CA LEU A 162 -20.76 -6.70 15.45
C LEU A 162 -22.11 -6.41 16.12
N ASN A 163 -22.43 -6.98 17.28
CA ASN A 163 -23.62 -6.64 18.09
C ASN A 163 -24.93 -6.39 17.29
N GLY A 164 -25.30 -7.29 16.38
CA GLY A 164 -26.52 -7.17 15.57
C GLY A 164 -26.45 -6.20 14.39
N TYR A 165 -25.28 -5.61 14.10
CA TYR A 165 -25.03 -4.91 12.85
C TYR A 165 -24.82 -5.91 11.71
N HIS A 166 -25.44 -5.63 10.58
CA HIS A 166 -25.35 -6.41 9.36
C HIS A 166 -24.39 -5.74 8.37
N PRO A 167 -23.43 -6.49 7.80
CA PRO A 167 -22.52 -5.97 6.78
C PRO A 167 -23.23 -5.71 5.45
N ILE A 168 -22.99 -4.53 4.88
CA ILE A 168 -23.52 -4.11 3.58
C ILE A 168 -22.42 -3.46 2.72
N ARG A 169 -22.58 -3.52 1.41
CA ARG A 169 -21.68 -2.90 0.43
C ARG A 169 -22.44 -2.04 -0.55
N TYR A 170 -21.87 -0.90 -0.90
CA TYR A 170 -22.38 -0.04 -1.96
C TYR A 170 -22.25 -0.72 -3.33
N ASN A 171 -23.33 -0.73 -4.11
CA ASN A 171 -23.40 -1.46 -5.39
C ASN A 171 -22.44 -0.93 -6.45
N ARG A 172 -21.93 0.31 -6.31
CA ARG A 172 -20.94 0.91 -7.22
C ARG A 172 -19.58 1.12 -6.57
N LEU A 173 -19.25 0.36 -5.52
CA LEU A 173 -17.89 0.36 -4.97
C LEU A 173 -16.95 -0.39 -5.92
N ASP A 174 -16.01 0.32 -6.54
CA ASP A 174 -15.01 -0.23 -7.46
C ASP A 174 -13.73 -0.61 -6.71
N VAL A 175 -13.58 -1.92 -6.55
CA VAL A 175 -12.42 -2.61 -5.97
C VAL A 175 -11.10 -2.29 -6.67
N LYS A 176 -11.14 -1.89 -7.95
CA LYS A 176 -9.94 -1.62 -8.74
C LYS A 176 -9.26 -0.32 -8.37
N ILE A 177 -9.89 0.61 -7.66
CA ILE A 177 -9.23 1.87 -7.30
C ILE A 177 -8.42 1.68 -6.00
N PRO A 178 -7.08 1.90 -6.00
CA PRO A 178 -6.23 1.69 -4.81
C PRO A 178 -6.57 2.66 -3.67
N TYR A 179 -6.07 2.40 -2.45
CA TYR A 179 -6.29 3.29 -1.30
C TYR A 179 -5.14 3.38 -0.30
N GLY A 180 -5.24 4.37 0.61
CA GLY A 180 -4.27 4.62 1.67
C GLY A 180 -2.84 4.79 1.14
N ALA A 181 -1.85 4.33 1.90
CA ALA A 181 -0.44 4.45 1.52
C ALA A 181 -0.11 3.75 0.17
N ILE A 182 -0.87 2.73 -0.23
CA ILE A 182 -0.71 2.09 -1.54
C ILE A 182 -1.21 3.01 -2.67
N ALA A 183 -2.36 3.67 -2.49
CA ALA A 183 -2.82 4.70 -3.43
C ALA A 183 -1.87 5.88 -3.49
N ASP A 184 -1.46 6.42 -2.35
CA ASP A 184 -0.55 7.55 -2.28
C ASP A 184 0.72 7.26 -3.08
N LYS A 185 1.28 6.06 -2.90
CA LYS A 185 2.45 5.58 -3.65
C LYS A 185 2.18 5.50 -5.14
N TRP A 186 1.05 4.90 -5.54
CA TRP A 186 0.68 4.72 -6.94
C TRP A 186 0.47 6.07 -7.65
N HIS A 187 -0.26 6.99 -7.02
CA HIS A 187 -0.50 8.34 -7.53
C HIS A 187 0.79 9.15 -7.62
N ALA A 188 1.63 9.12 -6.58
CA ALA A 188 2.94 9.78 -6.60
C ALA A 188 3.86 9.23 -7.70
N ALA A 189 3.70 7.96 -8.08
CA ALA A 189 4.43 7.33 -9.18
C ALA A 189 3.82 7.56 -10.57
N GLY A 190 2.76 8.38 -10.70
CA GLY A 190 2.12 8.70 -11.98
C GLY A 190 0.91 7.84 -12.34
N GLY A 191 0.32 7.13 -11.37
CA GLY A 191 -0.91 6.36 -11.55
C GLY A 191 -0.79 5.28 -12.62
N ALA A 192 -1.69 5.27 -13.61
CA ALA A 192 -1.68 4.31 -14.71
C ALA A 192 -0.36 4.32 -15.53
N ASN A 193 0.35 5.45 -15.53
CA ASN A 193 1.64 5.63 -16.21
C ASN A 193 2.83 5.21 -15.34
N SER A 194 2.61 4.80 -14.09
CA SER A 194 3.65 4.29 -13.21
C SER A 194 4.25 2.99 -13.75
N PRO A 195 5.44 2.58 -13.26
CA PRO A 195 6.06 1.32 -13.64
C PRO A 195 5.14 0.10 -13.42
N VAL A 196 4.34 0.12 -12.35
CA VAL A 196 3.41 -0.97 -12.00
C VAL A 196 2.14 -0.99 -12.86
N GLY A 197 1.71 0.16 -13.43
CA GLY A 197 0.56 0.26 -14.32
C GLY A 197 -0.79 0.32 -13.61
N ASN A 198 -1.85 -0.18 -14.24
CA ASN A 198 -3.18 -0.18 -13.62
C ASN A 198 -3.34 -1.32 -12.59
N PRO A 199 -4.12 -1.09 -11.52
CA PRO A 199 -4.49 -2.11 -10.56
C PRO A 199 -5.32 -3.24 -11.20
N VAL A 200 -5.11 -4.47 -10.74
CA VAL A 200 -5.75 -5.67 -11.32
C VAL A 200 -6.81 -6.25 -10.37
N ASN A 201 -6.54 -6.19 -9.07
CA ASN A 201 -7.32 -6.84 -8.03
C ASN A 201 -7.50 -5.95 -6.79
N ASP A 202 -8.24 -6.46 -5.81
CA ASP A 202 -8.39 -5.85 -4.49
C ASP A 202 -7.05 -5.71 -3.74
N GLU A 203 -7.08 -5.01 -2.61
CA GLU A 203 -5.95 -5.04 -1.67
C GLU A 203 -6.09 -6.25 -0.75
N PHE A 204 -5.02 -7.04 -0.64
CA PHE A 204 -4.97 -8.28 0.14
C PHE A 204 -4.03 -8.12 1.33
N ASP A 205 -4.29 -8.92 2.37
CA ASP A 205 -3.36 -9.02 3.49
C ASP A 205 -2.10 -9.78 3.06
N SER A 206 -0.95 -9.29 3.52
CA SER A 206 0.33 -9.95 3.31
C SER A 206 0.57 -11.00 4.41
N LYS A 207 1.30 -12.08 4.08
CA LYS A 207 1.50 -13.22 4.99
C LYS A 207 2.20 -12.85 6.30
N ASN A 208 3.05 -11.83 6.26
CA ASN A 208 3.86 -11.40 7.39
C ASN A 208 3.34 -10.10 8.03
N GLY A 209 2.03 -9.82 7.89
CA GLY A 209 1.42 -8.56 8.29
C GLY A 209 1.58 -7.48 7.22
N GLY A 210 0.81 -6.39 7.30
CA GLY A 210 0.76 -5.43 6.20
C GLY A 210 -0.14 -5.89 5.04
N ARG A 211 -0.12 -5.15 3.93
CA ARG A 211 -1.09 -5.30 2.84
C ARG A 211 -0.43 -5.07 1.49
N PHE A 212 -0.94 -5.71 0.43
CA PHE A 212 -0.43 -5.51 -0.92
C PHE A 212 -1.56 -5.48 -1.95
N ARG A 213 -1.25 -4.92 -3.12
CA ARG A 213 -2.12 -4.96 -4.30
C ARG A 213 -1.30 -5.31 -5.53
N ASP A 214 -1.87 -6.12 -6.41
CA ASP A 214 -1.29 -6.37 -7.73
C ASP A 214 -1.76 -5.34 -8.76
N PHE A 215 -0.81 -5.01 -9.62
CA PHE A 215 -0.96 -4.14 -10.76
C PHE A 215 -0.46 -4.89 -12.00
N GLN A 216 -0.78 -4.37 -13.19
CA GLN A 216 -0.50 -5.02 -14.47
C GLN A 216 0.97 -5.48 -14.64
N ARG A 217 1.92 -4.79 -14.03
CA ARG A 217 3.37 -5.01 -14.20
C ARG A 217 4.14 -5.13 -12.88
N GLY A 218 3.43 -5.31 -11.76
CA GLY A 218 4.07 -5.40 -10.45
C GLY A 218 3.09 -5.42 -9.30
N MET A 219 3.59 -5.15 -8.10
CA MET A 219 2.79 -4.92 -6.91
C MET A 219 3.18 -3.61 -6.23
N ILE A 220 2.30 -3.13 -5.38
CA ILE A 220 2.67 -2.23 -4.30
C ILE A 220 2.35 -2.95 -2.99
N ILE A 221 3.34 -3.00 -2.10
CA ILE A 221 3.24 -3.67 -0.79
C ILE A 221 3.57 -2.67 0.32
N TRP A 222 2.77 -2.68 1.38
CA TRP A 222 2.86 -1.79 2.53
C TRP A 222 3.09 -2.57 3.82
N HIS A 223 4.07 -2.13 4.63
CA HIS A 223 4.32 -2.64 5.98
C HIS A 223 5.22 -1.71 6.83
N PRO A 224 4.94 -1.57 8.13
CA PRO A 224 3.64 -1.15 8.63
C PRO A 224 3.40 0.37 8.42
N ASN A 225 4.36 1.12 7.86
CA ASN A 225 4.26 2.58 7.75
C ASN A 225 4.65 3.12 6.37
N VAL A 226 5.10 2.26 5.45
CA VAL A 226 5.59 2.67 4.14
C VAL A 226 5.17 1.66 3.09
N ALA A 227 4.84 2.16 1.90
CA ALA A 227 4.53 1.36 0.72
C ALA A 227 5.69 1.41 -0.28
N PHE A 228 6.02 0.26 -0.86
CA PHE A 228 7.06 0.12 -1.88
C PHE A 228 6.51 -0.54 -3.13
N MET A 229 6.98 -0.06 -4.28
CA MET A 229 6.70 -0.72 -5.56
C MET A 229 7.71 -1.85 -5.77
N VAL A 230 7.23 -3.00 -6.24
CA VAL A 230 8.06 -4.09 -6.75
C VAL A 230 7.54 -4.42 -8.15
N TYR A 231 8.33 -4.24 -9.19
CA TYR A 231 7.86 -4.36 -10.58
C TYR A 231 8.88 -5.04 -11.50
N GLY A 232 8.44 -5.34 -12.73
CA GLY A 232 9.28 -5.91 -13.77
C GLY A 232 9.95 -7.23 -13.37
N ALA A 233 11.20 -7.41 -13.80
CA ALA A 233 11.94 -8.66 -13.56
C ALA A 233 12.17 -8.95 -12.07
N ILE A 234 12.38 -7.91 -11.24
CA ILE A 234 12.54 -8.09 -9.79
C ILE A 234 11.24 -8.57 -9.16
N PHE A 235 10.09 -8.05 -9.58
CA PHE A 235 8.79 -8.55 -9.16
C PHE A 235 8.57 -10.02 -9.51
N ASP A 236 8.85 -10.39 -10.76
CA ASP A 236 8.69 -11.77 -11.21
C ASP A 236 9.54 -12.73 -10.37
N THR A 237 10.80 -12.36 -10.10
CA THR A 237 11.69 -13.16 -9.25
C THR A 237 11.22 -13.17 -7.80
N TYR A 238 10.81 -12.02 -7.24
CA TYR A 238 10.31 -11.92 -5.86
C TYR A 238 9.08 -12.81 -5.66
N ARG A 239 8.10 -12.74 -6.57
CA ARG A 239 6.92 -13.61 -6.57
C ARG A 239 7.28 -15.09 -6.63
N LYS A 240 8.11 -15.50 -7.60
CA LYS A 240 8.47 -16.91 -7.83
C LYS A 240 9.34 -17.51 -6.72
N SER A 241 10.17 -16.69 -6.07
CA SER A 241 11.17 -17.19 -5.13
C SER A 241 10.69 -17.25 -3.67
N GLY A 242 9.45 -16.85 -3.36
CA GLY A 242 8.85 -16.97 -2.03
C GLY A 242 8.32 -15.67 -1.43
N SER A 243 8.48 -14.52 -2.12
CA SER A 243 7.97 -13.20 -1.71
C SER A 243 8.37 -12.83 -0.28
N GLU A 244 7.49 -12.13 0.44
CA GLU A 244 7.74 -11.63 1.79
C GLU A 244 7.99 -12.77 2.78
N ALA A 245 7.39 -13.93 2.54
CA ALA A 245 7.53 -15.08 3.41
C ALA A 245 8.96 -15.61 3.47
N LYS A 246 9.76 -15.39 2.41
CA LYS A 246 11.16 -15.81 2.35
C LYS A 246 12.14 -14.63 2.47
N TRP A 247 11.82 -13.49 1.88
CA TRP A 247 12.76 -12.38 1.74
C TRP A 247 12.43 -11.18 2.62
N GLY A 248 11.28 -11.21 3.30
CA GLY A 248 10.76 -10.07 4.03
C GLY A 248 10.26 -8.95 3.10
N PHE A 249 9.91 -7.82 3.70
CA PHE A 249 9.39 -6.67 2.95
C PHE A 249 10.51 -5.95 2.18
N PRO A 250 10.17 -5.26 1.07
CA PRO A 250 11.07 -4.27 0.50
C PRO A 250 11.39 -3.19 1.54
N ILE A 251 12.63 -2.71 1.56
CA ILE A 251 13.05 -1.60 2.44
C ILE A 251 13.34 -0.32 1.64
N ILE A 252 13.33 -0.41 0.31
CA ILE A 252 13.50 0.70 -0.62
C ILE A 252 12.80 0.36 -1.95
N ASP A 253 12.39 1.38 -2.71
CA ASP A 253 11.97 1.17 -4.11
C ASP A 253 13.15 0.73 -4.99
N GLU A 254 12.81 0.14 -6.13
CA GLU A 254 13.81 -0.24 -7.13
C GLU A 254 14.60 0.97 -7.65
N GLY A 255 15.93 0.91 -7.53
CA GLY A 255 16.85 1.94 -7.96
C GLY A 255 17.82 1.49 -9.05
N ASN A 256 18.56 2.43 -9.61
CA ASN A 256 19.69 2.13 -10.49
C ASN A 256 20.83 1.55 -9.65
N ALA A 257 21.37 0.40 -10.05
CA ALA A 257 22.57 -0.16 -9.46
C ALA A 257 23.80 0.69 -9.83
N GLN A 258 24.90 0.53 -9.08
CA GLN A 258 26.11 1.31 -9.35
C GLN A 258 26.69 0.95 -10.71
N LYS A 259 27.18 1.98 -11.43
CA LYS A 259 27.78 1.79 -12.75
C LYS A 259 29.10 1.03 -12.58
N VAL A 260 29.22 -0.10 -13.26
CA VAL A 260 30.48 -0.85 -13.33
C VAL A 260 31.41 -0.11 -14.29
N ALA A 261 32.58 0.28 -13.79
CA ALA A 261 33.52 1.12 -14.53
C ALA A 261 34.29 0.36 -15.62
N GLU A 262 34.61 -0.91 -15.38
CA GLU A 262 35.50 -1.73 -16.22
C GLU A 262 35.07 -3.20 -16.24
N GLY A 263 35.54 -3.97 -17.23
CA GLY A 263 35.22 -5.39 -17.37
C GLY A 263 33.94 -5.68 -18.18
N ALA A 264 33.47 -6.94 -18.13
CA ALA A 264 32.39 -7.45 -19.00
C ALA A 264 30.99 -6.83 -18.77
N GLY A 265 30.85 -5.86 -17.87
CA GLY A 265 29.63 -5.08 -17.59
C GLY A 265 29.82 -3.57 -17.68
N ALA A 266 30.93 -3.11 -18.27
CA ALA A 266 31.22 -1.68 -18.40
C ALA A 266 30.14 -0.97 -19.23
N GLY A 267 29.53 0.08 -18.64
CA GLY A 267 28.49 0.89 -19.30
C GLY A 267 27.05 0.45 -19.03
N THR A 268 26.81 -0.75 -18.51
CA THR A 268 25.46 -1.21 -18.13
C THR A 268 25.05 -0.60 -16.78
N VAL A 269 23.85 -0.01 -16.71
CA VAL A 269 23.23 0.38 -15.43
C VAL A 269 22.16 -0.67 -15.13
N GLY A 270 22.51 -1.62 -14.27
CA GLY A 270 21.56 -2.58 -13.74
C GLY A 270 20.54 -1.93 -12.81
N ARG A 271 19.66 -2.75 -12.25
CA ARG A 271 18.63 -2.33 -11.31
C ARG A 271 18.78 -3.12 -10.03
N PHE A 272 18.43 -2.53 -8.90
CA PHE A 272 18.45 -3.26 -7.64
C PHE A 272 17.23 -2.93 -6.79
N GLN A 273 16.87 -3.86 -5.93
CA GLN A 273 15.96 -3.60 -4.83
C GLN A 273 16.43 -4.35 -3.58
N LYS A 274 16.36 -3.68 -2.43
CA LYS A 274 16.68 -4.29 -1.14
C LYS A 274 15.41 -4.76 -0.45
N PHE A 275 15.47 -5.98 0.04
CA PHE A 275 14.51 -6.59 0.95
C PHE A 275 15.21 -6.84 2.29
N GLU A 276 14.43 -7.04 3.34
CA GLU A 276 14.95 -7.31 4.70
C GLU A 276 15.98 -8.46 4.69
N GLY A 277 15.69 -9.55 3.97
CA GLY A 277 16.53 -10.74 3.91
C GLY A 277 17.53 -10.80 2.75
N ALA A 278 17.41 -9.95 1.74
CA ALA A 278 18.18 -10.11 0.50
C ALA A 278 18.32 -8.82 -0.33
N LEU A 279 19.34 -8.79 -1.18
CA LEU A 279 19.54 -7.80 -2.25
C LEU A 279 19.25 -8.48 -3.58
N PHE A 280 18.30 -7.95 -4.34
CA PHE A 280 17.99 -8.44 -5.69
C PHE A 280 18.65 -7.49 -6.69
N LEU A 281 19.49 -8.04 -7.56
CA LEU A 281 20.26 -7.28 -8.55
C LEU A 281 19.96 -7.80 -9.93
N TRP A 282 19.43 -6.92 -10.79
CA TRP A 282 19.20 -7.19 -12.20
C TRP A 282 20.33 -6.61 -13.04
N SER A 283 20.84 -7.42 -13.98
CA SER A 283 21.65 -6.93 -15.10
C SER A 283 21.13 -7.51 -16.42
N GLU A 284 21.41 -6.84 -17.53
CA GLU A 284 21.03 -7.33 -18.87
C GLU A 284 21.63 -8.72 -19.16
N LYS A 285 22.83 -8.99 -18.66
CA LYS A 285 23.57 -10.22 -18.94
C LYS A 285 23.05 -11.43 -18.16
N THR A 286 22.67 -11.22 -16.89
CA THR A 286 22.40 -12.32 -15.94
C THR A 286 20.97 -12.34 -15.44
N GLY A 287 20.14 -11.36 -15.80
CA GLY A 287 18.81 -11.19 -15.20
C GLY A 287 18.92 -10.87 -13.71
N VAL A 288 17.87 -11.20 -12.95
CA VAL A 288 17.86 -10.98 -11.49
C VAL A 288 18.63 -12.09 -10.79
N GLN A 289 19.62 -11.69 -10.00
CA GLN A 289 20.37 -12.56 -9.09
C GLN A 289 20.13 -12.11 -7.66
N ILE A 290 20.02 -13.07 -6.74
CA ILE A 290 19.74 -12.82 -5.32
C ILE A 290 21.05 -12.93 -4.54
N VAL A 291 21.42 -11.88 -3.81
CA VAL A 291 22.57 -11.86 -2.90
C VAL A 291 22.05 -11.75 -1.47
N ARG A 292 22.44 -12.67 -0.58
CA ARG A 292 21.87 -12.76 0.78
C ARG A 292 22.90 -13.12 1.84
N GLY A 293 22.48 -13.09 3.11
CA GLY A 293 23.28 -13.56 4.24
C GLY A 293 24.66 -12.90 4.35
N GLU A 294 25.66 -13.69 4.72
CA GLU A 294 27.04 -13.23 4.93
C GLU A 294 27.73 -12.86 3.60
N ILE A 295 27.36 -13.49 2.48
CA ILE A 295 27.84 -13.10 1.14
C ILE A 295 27.37 -11.68 0.80
N ARG A 296 26.08 -11.35 1.06
CA ARG A 296 25.56 -9.98 0.90
C ARG A 296 26.32 -8.99 1.76
N LYS A 297 26.54 -9.30 3.04
CA LYS A 297 27.27 -8.39 3.95
C LYS A 297 28.68 -8.11 3.42
N TYR A 298 29.38 -9.15 2.96
CA TYR A 298 30.70 -8.98 2.36
C TYR A 298 30.64 -8.12 1.09
N PHE A 299 29.70 -8.41 0.18
CA PHE A 299 29.51 -7.67 -1.05
C PHE A 299 29.23 -6.18 -0.80
N GLU A 300 28.31 -5.86 0.12
CA GLU A 300 27.96 -4.49 0.53
C GLU A 300 29.15 -3.75 1.17
N ALA A 301 29.99 -4.45 1.95
CA ALA A 301 31.14 -3.85 2.62
C ALA A 301 32.38 -3.66 1.72
N ASN A 302 32.45 -4.35 0.58
CA ASN A 302 33.66 -4.43 -0.24
C ASN A 302 33.51 -3.75 -1.61
N GLY A 303 32.68 -2.71 -1.70
CA GLY A 303 32.57 -1.88 -2.91
C GLY A 303 31.59 -2.40 -3.97
N MET A 304 30.75 -3.39 -3.61
CA MET A 304 29.58 -3.83 -4.39
C MET A 304 29.89 -4.04 -5.88
N GLU A 305 29.00 -3.60 -6.77
CA GLU A 305 29.12 -3.78 -8.21
C GLU A 305 30.36 -3.05 -8.76
N VAL A 306 30.78 -1.94 -8.13
CA VAL A 306 31.93 -1.16 -8.60
C VAL A 306 33.22 -1.95 -8.53
N LYS A 307 33.43 -2.73 -7.46
CA LYS A 307 34.66 -3.53 -7.28
C LYS A 307 34.48 -4.99 -7.73
N LEU A 308 33.38 -5.62 -7.32
CA LEU A 308 33.16 -7.06 -7.47
C LEU A 308 32.39 -7.37 -8.76
N GLY A 309 31.75 -6.37 -9.36
CA GLY A 309 30.87 -6.51 -10.52
C GLY A 309 29.49 -7.02 -10.15
N TYR A 310 28.62 -7.16 -11.15
CA TYR A 310 27.29 -7.76 -10.92
C TYR A 310 27.42 -9.25 -10.55
N PRO A 311 26.50 -9.77 -9.73
CA PRO A 311 26.35 -11.21 -9.53
C PRO A 311 26.11 -11.93 -10.87
N ALA A 312 26.83 -13.04 -11.05
CA ALA A 312 26.84 -13.88 -12.24
C ALA A 312 26.12 -15.22 -12.04
N SER A 313 25.82 -15.58 -10.79
CA SER A 313 25.07 -16.78 -10.41
C SER A 313 24.23 -16.53 -9.17
N ASP A 314 23.29 -17.44 -8.91
CA ASP A 314 22.73 -17.62 -7.57
C ASP A 314 23.81 -18.11 -6.58
N GLU A 315 23.48 -18.06 -5.29
CA GLU A 315 24.28 -18.67 -4.23
C GLU A 315 24.26 -20.21 -4.36
N ILE A 316 25.45 -20.81 -4.43
CA ILE A 316 25.66 -22.25 -4.63
C ILE A 316 26.26 -22.82 -3.34
N ALA A 317 25.68 -23.91 -2.84
CA ALA A 317 26.25 -24.64 -1.70
C ALA A 317 27.59 -25.29 -2.07
N GLU A 318 28.59 -25.19 -1.20
CA GLU A 318 29.90 -25.83 -1.36
C GLU A 318 30.44 -26.30 0.00
N ASN A 319 31.28 -27.34 0.05
CA ASN A 319 31.96 -27.91 1.23
C ASN A 319 31.81 -27.14 2.59
N GLY A 320 30.65 -27.28 3.25
CA GLY A 320 30.40 -26.69 4.57
C GLY A 320 30.02 -25.20 4.58
N GLY A 321 29.63 -24.63 3.44
CA GLY A 321 29.31 -23.22 3.26
C GLY A 321 28.64 -22.94 1.90
N PHE A 322 28.87 -21.74 1.39
CA PHE A 322 28.26 -21.25 0.15
C PHE A 322 29.27 -20.41 -0.64
N LYS A 323 29.10 -20.38 -1.96
CA LYS A 323 29.76 -19.40 -2.82
C LYS A 323 28.76 -18.71 -3.72
N GLN A 324 29.15 -17.54 -4.23
CA GLN A 324 28.43 -16.86 -5.29
C GLN A 324 29.42 -16.24 -6.27
N GLU A 325 29.18 -16.44 -7.56
CA GLU A 325 30.03 -15.89 -8.62
C GLU A 325 29.57 -14.47 -8.94
N PHE A 326 30.54 -13.59 -9.14
CA PHE A 326 30.39 -12.22 -9.61
C PHE A 326 31.22 -12.03 -10.86
N GLN A 327 30.99 -10.94 -11.59
CA GLN A 327 31.71 -10.70 -12.86
C GLN A 327 33.24 -10.72 -12.70
N ASN A 328 33.75 -10.21 -11.57
CA ASN A 328 35.20 -10.04 -11.35
C ASN A 328 35.83 -11.11 -10.46
N GLY A 329 35.07 -12.14 -10.05
CA GLY A 329 35.54 -13.16 -9.10
C GLY A 329 34.42 -13.81 -8.31
N THR A 330 34.76 -14.54 -7.25
CA THR A 330 33.83 -15.34 -6.46
C THR A 330 33.93 -14.97 -4.99
N ILE A 331 32.79 -14.79 -4.32
CA ILE A 331 32.76 -14.74 -2.85
C ILE A 331 32.48 -16.15 -2.35
N HIS A 332 33.35 -16.64 -1.46
CA HIS A 332 33.18 -17.89 -0.73
C HIS A 332 32.86 -17.57 0.73
N TRP A 333 32.00 -18.34 1.36
CA TRP A 333 31.67 -18.21 2.77
C TRP A 333 31.57 -19.58 3.44
N THR A 334 32.19 -19.70 4.62
CA THR A 334 31.93 -20.81 5.55
C THR A 334 31.72 -20.27 6.96
N PRO A 335 31.06 -21.02 7.86
CA PRO A 335 30.88 -20.60 9.25
C PRO A 335 32.21 -20.40 10.00
N THR A 336 33.27 -21.11 9.63
CA THR A 336 34.57 -21.07 10.31
C THR A 336 35.51 -20.01 9.76
N ALA A 337 35.51 -19.77 8.45
CA ALA A 337 36.42 -18.83 7.80
C ALA A 337 35.78 -17.46 7.52
N GLY A 338 34.44 -17.36 7.57
CA GLY A 338 33.72 -16.17 7.14
C GLY A 338 33.74 -16.01 5.61
N ALA A 339 33.35 -14.82 5.15
CA ALA A 339 33.29 -14.52 3.72
C ALA A 339 34.67 -14.05 3.21
N SER A 340 35.09 -14.55 2.05
CA SER A 340 36.37 -14.26 1.41
C SER A 340 36.21 -14.11 -0.10
N TRP A 341 37.12 -13.35 -0.73
CA TRP A 341 37.10 -13.05 -2.15
C TRP A 341 38.21 -13.80 -2.91
N GLN A 342 37.83 -14.43 -4.01
CA GLN A 342 38.75 -14.96 -5.00
C GLN A 342 38.57 -14.20 -6.31
N ALA A 343 39.57 -13.38 -6.67
CA ALA A 343 39.56 -12.65 -7.94
C ALA A 343 39.62 -13.61 -9.15
N ARG A 344 39.02 -13.20 -10.26
CA ARG A 344 39.09 -13.91 -11.55
C ARG A 344 40.34 -13.56 -12.34
#